data_AF-A0A957FI46-F1
#
_entry.id   AF-A0A957FI46-F1
#
_cell.length_a   1.000
_cell.length_b   1.000
_cell.length_c   1.000
_cell.angle_alpha   90.00
_cell.angle_beta   90.00
_cell.angle_gamma   90.00
#
_symmetry.space_group_name_H-M   'P 1'
#
loop_
_entity.id
_entity.type
_entity.pdbx_description
1 polymer ?
#
loop_
_entity_poly.entity_id
_entity_poly.type
_entity_poly.pdbx_seq_one_letter_code
_entity_poly.pdbx_strand_id
1 'polypeptide(L)'
;RAKLHGGLGDVYNALGDMGQAIAAYQKAIALDPDDAYSRGSLAGVYRKLGRMAEYEEQITVARQLMADENKYNRACFESICGNADEALVLLRAALNLGQVEKKWVAHDPDFDFIREDPRFRELLDAFP
;
A
#
# COMPACT_ATOMS: atom_id res chain seq x y z
N ARG A 1 -6.61 13.90 -13.00
CA ARG A 1 -5.23 14.35 -13.27
C ARG A 1 -4.26 13.85 -12.21
N ALA A 2 -4.62 13.89 -10.92
CA ALA A 2 -3.84 13.25 -9.83
C ALA A 2 -3.55 11.76 -10.08
N LYS A 3 -4.59 10.93 -10.34
CA LYS A 3 -4.43 9.50 -10.68
C LYS A 3 -3.45 9.20 -11.83
N LEU A 4 -3.38 10.06 -12.85
CA LEU A 4 -2.45 9.91 -13.97
C LEU A 4 -0.99 10.16 -13.53
N HIS A 5 -0.78 11.11 -12.62
CA HIS A 5 0.53 11.38 -12.04
C HIS A 5 0.95 10.30 -11.04
N GLY A 6 0.02 9.72 -10.27
CA GLY A 6 0.27 8.55 -9.43
C GLY A 6 0.77 7.36 -10.25
N GLY A 7 0.03 6.99 -11.31
CA GLY A 7 0.44 5.90 -12.21
C GLY A 7 1.76 6.17 -12.94
N LEU A 8 2.08 7.43 -13.25
CA LEU A 8 3.39 7.79 -13.79
C LEU A 8 4.51 7.58 -12.75
N GLY A 9 4.24 7.87 -11.48
CA GLY A 9 5.14 7.56 -10.38
C GLY A 9 5.40 6.07 -10.25
N ASP A 10 4.37 5.23 -10.42
CA ASP A 10 4.49 3.78 -10.37
C ASP A 10 5.40 3.27 -11.51
N VAL A 11 5.21 3.80 -12.73
CA VAL A 11 6.06 3.48 -13.89
C VAL A 11 7.52 3.85 -13.63
N TYR A 12 7.80 5.06 -13.15
CA TYR A 12 9.18 5.48 -12.85
C TYR A 12 9.81 4.66 -11.72
N ASN A 13 9.04 4.33 -10.68
CA ASN A 13 9.48 3.48 -9.58
C ASN A 13 9.84 2.07 -10.08
N ALA A 14 9.03 1.51 -10.98
CA ALA A 14 9.31 0.21 -11.62
C ALA A 14 10.56 0.24 -12.51
N LEU A 15 10.82 1.36 -13.18
CA LEU A 15 12.04 1.59 -13.96
C LEU A 15 13.29 1.89 -13.11
N GLY A 16 13.13 2.05 -11.78
CA GLY A 16 14.21 2.40 -10.87
C GLY A 16 14.59 3.89 -10.88
N ASP A 17 13.87 4.74 -11.65
CA ASP A 17 14.06 6.18 -11.63
C ASP A 17 13.34 6.80 -10.43
N MET A 18 13.97 6.67 -9.27
CA MET A 18 13.40 7.13 -8.00
C MET A 18 13.20 8.65 -7.97
N GLY A 19 14.01 9.42 -8.72
CA GLY A 19 13.88 10.87 -8.79
C GLY A 19 12.59 11.30 -9.50
N GLN A 20 12.34 10.72 -10.68
CA GLN A 20 11.10 10.99 -11.42
C GLN A 20 9.87 10.40 -10.72
N ALA A 21 10.00 9.26 -10.04
CA ALA A 21 8.93 8.69 -9.23
C ALA A 21 8.48 9.67 -8.13
N ILE A 22 9.44 10.21 -7.35
CA ILE A 22 9.16 11.21 -6.30
C ILE A 22 8.43 12.42 -6.89
N ALA A 23 8.95 12.99 -7.99
CA ALA A 23 8.36 14.18 -8.61
C ALA A 23 6.91 13.92 -9.10
N ALA A 24 6.65 12.74 -9.65
CA ALA A 24 5.33 12.35 -10.13
C ALA A 24 4.34 12.17 -8.97
N TYR A 25 4.71 11.47 -7.90
CA TYR A 25 3.84 11.32 -6.72
C TYR A 25 3.60 12.65 -6.01
N GLN A 26 4.63 13.48 -5.84
CA GLN A 26 4.45 14.83 -5.26
C GLN A 26 3.47 15.67 -6.07
N LYS A 27 3.50 15.56 -7.40
CA LYS A 27 2.54 16.24 -8.27
C LYS A 27 1.13 15.65 -8.15
N ALA A 28 0.99 14.35 -7.97
CA ALA A 28 -0.30 13.73 -7.69
C ALA A 28 -0.90 14.26 -6.38
N ILE A 29 -0.09 14.28 -5.30
CA ILE A 29 -0.47 14.79 -3.98
C ILE A 29 -0.78 16.29 -4.01
N ALA A 30 -0.05 17.08 -4.79
CA ALA A 30 -0.34 18.51 -4.94
C ALA A 30 -1.68 18.78 -5.65
N LEU A 31 -2.12 17.87 -6.52
CA LEU A 31 -3.41 17.95 -7.21
C LEU A 31 -4.56 17.38 -6.38
N ASP A 32 -4.26 16.40 -5.53
CA ASP A 32 -5.19 15.74 -4.63
C ASP A 32 -4.49 15.41 -3.31
N PRO A 33 -4.56 16.31 -2.30
CA PRO A 33 -3.89 16.14 -1.02
C PRO A 33 -4.34 14.90 -0.24
N ASP A 34 -5.53 14.37 -0.56
CA ASP A 34 -6.17 13.25 0.12
C ASP A 34 -5.91 11.91 -0.61
N ASP A 35 -5.08 11.91 -1.66
CA ASP A 35 -4.64 10.69 -2.35
C ASP A 35 -3.67 9.88 -1.48
N ALA A 36 -4.25 9.03 -0.61
CA ALA A 36 -3.53 8.16 0.29
C ALA A 36 -2.58 7.21 -0.46
N TYR A 37 -2.96 6.71 -1.64
CA TYR A 37 -2.15 5.78 -2.42
C TYR A 37 -0.87 6.45 -2.94
N SER A 38 -0.98 7.64 -3.53
CA SER A 38 0.21 8.38 -3.97
C SER A 38 1.15 8.71 -2.80
N ARG A 39 0.61 9.00 -1.61
CA ARG A 39 1.41 9.20 -0.39
C ARG A 39 2.10 7.91 0.06
N GLY A 40 1.39 6.79 0.09
CA GLY A 40 1.95 5.49 0.46
C GLY A 40 3.04 5.02 -0.52
N SER A 41 2.81 5.16 -1.82
CA SER A 41 3.82 4.87 -2.85
C SER A 41 5.05 5.77 -2.73
N LEU A 42 4.87 7.07 -2.46
CA LEU A 42 5.97 8.00 -2.19
C LEU A 42 6.77 7.61 -0.95
N ALA A 43 6.09 7.21 0.14
CA ALA A 43 6.74 6.67 1.33
C ALA A 43 7.59 5.44 0.96
N GLY A 44 7.05 4.51 0.18
CA GLY A 44 7.78 3.34 -0.32
C GLY A 44 9.08 3.70 -1.04
N VAL A 45 9.07 4.75 -1.88
CA VAL A 45 10.30 5.25 -2.54
C VAL A 45 11.29 5.84 -1.54
N TYR A 46 10.83 6.64 -0.57
CA TYR A 46 11.72 7.19 0.46
C TYR A 46 12.36 6.10 1.32
N ARG A 47 11.61 5.05 1.67
CA ARG A 47 12.15 3.89 2.38
C ARG A 47 13.26 3.19 1.60
N LYS A 48 13.09 2.97 0.29
CA LYS A 48 14.13 2.38 -0.59
C LYS A 48 15.40 3.23 -0.63
N LEU A 49 15.27 4.55 -0.47
CA LEU A 49 16.38 5.51 -0.42
C LEU A 49 16.98 5.68 0.98
N GLY A 50 16.45 5.01 2.01
CA GLY A 50 16.88 5.21 3.40
C GLY A 50 16.45 6.56 4.01
N ARG A 51 15.56 7.30 3.35
CA ARG A 51 15.03 8.61 3.77
C ARG A 51 13.88 8.42 4.75
N MET A 52 14.22 7.95 5.95
CA MET A 52 13.22 7.50 6.92
C MET A 52 12.35 8.62 7.49
N ALA A 53 12.86 9.85 7.59
CA ALA A 53 12.05 10.98 8.06
C ALA A 53 10.90 11.29 7.09
N GLU A 54 11.19 11.37 5.79
CA GLU A 54 10.18 11.61 4.77
C GLU A 54 9.25 10.41 4.56
N TYR A 55 9.75 9.19 4.76
CA TYR A 55 8.91 8.01 4.83
C TYR A 55 7.85 8.14 5.94
N GLU A 56 8.27 8.44 7.16
CA GLU A 56 7.36 8.54 8.32
C GLU A 56 6.33 9.66 8.12
N GLU A 57 6.72 10.79 7.55
CA GLU A 57 5.80 11.89 7.22
C GLU A 57 4.69 11.42 6.27
N GLN A 58 5.07 10.81 5.14
CA GLN A 58 4.09 10.45 4.12
C GLN A 58 3.21 9.27 4.56
N ILE A 59 3.77 8.25 5.21
CA ILE A 59 3.00 7.09 5.64
C ILE A 59 2.03 7.42 6.77
N THR A 60 2.39 8.35 7.67
CA THR A 60 1.51 8.80 8.74
C THR A 60 0.26 9.44 8.18
N VAL A 61 0.41 10.38 7.24
CA VAL A 61 -0.74 11.05 6.60
C VAL A 61 -1.56 10.06 5.78
N ALA A 62 -0.92 9.19 5.00
CA ALA A 62 -1.63 8.18 4.21
C ALA A 62 -2.51 7.27 5.10
N ARG A 63 -1.98 6.82 6.24
CA ARG A 63 -2.73 5.99 7.20
C ARG A 63 -3.86 6.74 7.89
N GLN A 64 -3.72 8.05 8.12
CA GLN A 64 -4.80 8.89 8.66
C GLN A 64 -5.95 9.02 7.66
N LEU A 65 -5.64 9.21 6.37
CA LEU A 65 -6.65 9.25 5.30
C LEU A 65 -7.38 7.91 5.15
N MET A 66 -6.73 6.79 5.48
CA MET A 66 -7.30 5.45 5.48
C MET A 66 -7.92 5.05 6.83
N ALA A 67 -8.05 5.95 7.81
CA ALA A 67 -8.42 5.58 9.17
C ALA A 67 -9.87 5.06 9.29
N ASP A 68 -10.77 5.61 8.48
CA ASP A 68 -12.20 5.25 8.47
C ASP A 68 -12.49 4.00 7.61
N GLU A 69 -11.49 3.56 6.83
CA GLU A 69 -11.60 2.35 6.04
C GLU A 69 -11.61 1.09 6.91
N ASN A 70 -12.32 0.07 6.45
CA ASN A 70 -12.36 -1.20 7.15
C ASN A 70 -10.97 -1.88 7.15
N LYS A 71 -10.81 -2.94 7.97
CA LYS A 71 -9.50 -3.61 8.11
C LYS A 71 -9.04 -4.25 6.79
N TYR A 72 -9.98 -4.73 5.98
CA TYR A 72 -9.69 -5.32 4.68
C TYR A 72 -9.09 -4.29 3.71
N ASN A 73 -9.77 -3.16 3.50
CA ASN A 73 -9.34 -2.10 2.61
C ASN A 73 -8.01 -1.51 3.06
N ARG A 74 -7.78 -1.38 4.38
CA ARG A 74 -6.49 -0.98 4.91
C ARG A 74 -5.39 -2.03 4.66
N ALA A 75 -5.71 -3.32 4.71
CA ALA A 75 -4.76 -4.37 4.37
C ALA A 75 -4.36 -4.33 2.89
N CYS A 76 -5.34 -4.14 1.99
CA CYS A 76 -5.10 -3.93 0.56
C CYS A 76 -4.16 -2.73 0.33
N PHE A 77 -4.47 -1.60 0.97
CA PHE A 77 -3.65 -0.39 0.90
C PHE A 77 -2.21 -0.63 1.36
N GLU A 78 -1.99 -1.25 2.52
CA GLU A 78 -0.64 -1.53 3.00
C GLU A 78 0.11 -2.49 2.06
N SER A 79 -0.58 -3.47 1.48
CA SER A 79 0.00 -4.39 0.50
C SER A 79 0.46 -3.64 -0.76
N ILE A 80 -0.41 -2.82 -1.36
CA ILE A 80 -0.10 -1.99 -2.53
C ILE A 80 1.09 -1.06 -2.24
N CYS A 81 1.14 -0.48 -1.03
CA CYS A 81 2.23 0.41 -0.61
C CYS A 81 3.53 -0.33 -0.26
N GLY A 82 3.55 -1.67 -0.37
CA GLY A 82 4.72 -2.50 -0.12
C GLY A 82 5.01 -2.76 1.36
N ASN A 83 4.03 -2.60 2.24
CA ASN A 83 4.14 -2.79 3.68
C ASN A 83 3.58 -4.16 4.09
N ALA A 84 4.33 -5.22 3.78
CA ALA A 84 3.89 -6.59 3.98
C ALA A 84 3.49 -6.91 5.43
N ASP A 85 4.25 -6.41 6.40
CA ASP A 85 4.02 -6.71 7.82
C ASP A 85 2.66 -6.18 8.30
N GLU A 86 2.37 -4.90 8.03
CA GLU A 86 1.09 -4.28 8.42
C GLU A 86 -0.07 -4.86 7.60
N ALA A 87 0.14 -5.12 6.31
CA ALA A 87 -0.86 -5.76 5.46
C ALA A 87 -1.32 -7.11 6.03
N LEU A 88 -0.38 -7.97 6.45
CA LEU A 88 -0.68 -9.28 7.03
C LEU A 88 -1.40 -9.18 8.39
N VAL A 89 -1.04 -8.20 9.22
CA VAL A 89 -1.71 -7.94 10.51
C VAL A 89 -3.16 -7.53 10.29
N LEU A 90 -3.39 -6.57 9.39
CA LEU A 90 -4.72 -6.06 9.08
C LEU A 90 -5.58 -7.10 8.38
N LEU A 91 -5.01 -7.86 7.44
CA LEU A 91 -5.71 -8.91 6.72
C LEU A 91 -6.20 -10.01 7.67
N ARG A 92 -5.37 -10.43 8.63
CA ARG A 92 -5.77 -11.37 9.69
C ARG A 92 -6.93 -10.84 10.51
N ALA A 93 -6.88 -9.56 10.89
CA ALA A 93 -7.98 -8.92 11.60
C ALA A 93 -9.26 -8.87 10.75
N ALA A 94 -9.15 -8.58 9.46
CA ALA A 94 -10.28 -8.54 8.54
C ALA A 94 -10.96 -9.92 8.39
N LEU A 95 -10.16 -10.99 8.23
CA LEU A 95 -10.66 -12.37 8.17
C LEU A 95 -11.34 -12.78 9.47
N ASN A 96 -10.75 -12.47 10.64
CA ASN A 96 -11.35 -12.74 11.94
C ASN A 96 -12.69 -12.00 12.16
N LEU A 97 -12.81 -10.79 11.63
CA LEU A 97 -14.03 -9.98 11.70
C LEU A 97 -15.07 -10.38 10.64
N GLY A 98 -14.78 -11.34 9.76
CA GLY A 98 -15.65 -11.73 8.66
C GLY A 98 -15.86 -10.62 7.62
N GLN A 99 -14.94 -9.66 7.52
CA GLN A 99 -15.03 -8.56 6.55
C GLN A 99 -14.74 -9.03 5.12
N VAL A 100 -14.04 -10.15 4.97
CA VAL A 100 -13.70 -10.78 3.70
C VAL A 100 -13.59 -12.29 3.90
N GLU A 101 -13.79 -13.05 2.82
CA GLU A 101 -13.54 -14.48 2.80
C GLU A 101 -12.16 -14.78 2.20
N LYS A 102 -11.41 -15.75 2.76
CA LYS A 102 -10.08 -16.13 2.26
C LYS A 102 -10.05 -16.46 0.77
N LYS A 103 -11.16 -17.02 0.24
CA LYS A 103 -11.28 -17.38 -1.18
C LYS A 103 -11.16 -16.16 -2.10
N TRP A 104 -11.66 -15.01 -1.65
CA TRP A 104 -11.55 -13.76 -2.39
C TRP A 104 -10.13 -13.22 -2.28
N VAL A 105 -9.60 -13.16 -1.06
CA VAL A 105 -8.23 -12.70 -0.76
C VAL A 105 -7.18 -13.43 -1.60
N ALA A 106 -7.36 -14.74 -1.80
CA ALA A 106 -6.44 -15.56 -2.60
C ALA A 106 -6.34 -15.14 -4.08
N HIS A 107 -7.28 -14.35 -4.61
CA HIS A 107 -7.31 -13.90 -6.00
C HIS A 107 -7.32 -12.38 -6.16
N ASP A 108 -7.41 -11.63 -5.06
CA ASP A 108 -7.43 -10.16 -5.10
C ASP A 108 -6.04 -9.62 -5.48
N PRO A 109 -5.92 -8.85 -6.58
CA PRO A 109 -4.64 -8.33 -7.07
C PRO A 109 -3.97 -7.35 -6.11
N ASP A 110 -4.71 -6.75 -5.16
CA ASP A 110 -4.14 -5.84 -4.17
C ASP A 110 -3.09 -6.55 -3.29
N PHE A 111 -3.17 -7.88 -3.18
CA PHE A 111 -2.21 -8.71 -2.47
C PHE A 111 -1.08 -9.28 -3.34
N ASP A 112 -0.96 -8.90 -4.62
CA ASP A 112 0.11 -9.39 -5.50
C ASP A 112 1.51 -9.13 -4.92
N PHE A 113 1.70 -8.02 -4.23
CA PHE A 113 2.96 -7.69 -3.56
C PHE A 113 3.35 -8.71 -2.46
N ILE A 114 2.38 -9.22 -1.70
CA ILE A 114 2.61 -10.18 -0.61
C ILE A 114 2.26 -11.62 -0.96
N ARG A 115 1.79 -11.89 -2.18
CA ARG A 115 1.29 -13.21 -2.61
C ARG A 115 2.31 -14.33 -2.47
N GLU A 116 3.58 -14.00 -2.68
CA GLU A 116 4.71 -14.93 -2.57
C GLU A 116 5.32 -14.98 -1.16
N ASP A 117 4.88 -14.13 -0.23
CA ASP A 117 5.31 -14.18 1.17
C ASP A 117 4.75 -15.47 1.83
N PRO A 118 5.59 -16.34 2.40
CA PRO A 118 5.12 -17.55 3.06
C PRO A 118 4.07 -17.29 4.15
N ARG A 119 4.19 -16.16 4.85
CA ARG A 119 3.26 -15.75 5.93
C ARG A 119 1.87 -15.45 5.41
N PHE A 120 1.74 -15.03 4.14
CA PHE A 120 0.45 -14.83 3.49
C PHE A 120 -0.26 -16.17 3.25
N ARG A 121 0.47 -17.17 2.75
CA ARG A 121 -0.07 -18.53 2.54
C ARG A 121 -0.48 -19.18 3.86
N GLU A 122 0.41 -19.14 4.85
CA GLU A 122 0.12 -19.62 6.21
C GLU A 122 -1.09 -18.92 6.84
N LEU A 123 -1.23 -17.62 6.60
CA LEU A 123 -2.41 -16.87 7.03
C LEU A 123 -3.68 -17.43 6.40
N LEU A 124 -3.73 -17.64 5.08
CA LEU A 124 -4.95 -18.14 4.43
C LEU A 124 -5.28 -19.60 4.83
N ASP A 125 -4.25 -20.43 4.99
CA ASP A 125 -4.41 -21.84 5.42
C ASP A 125 -4.95 -21.95 6.85
N ALA A 126 -4.74 -20.94 7.70
CA ALA A 126 -5.24 -20.91 9.07
C ALA A 126 -6.75 -20.60 9.19
N PHE A 127 -7.41 -20.21 8.10
CA PHE A 127 -8.85 -19.93 8.07
C PHE A 127 -9.58 -21.03 7.28
N PRO A 128 -10.80 -21.42 7.68
CA PRO A 128 -11.58 -22.44 6.98
C PRO A 128 -12.00 -22.01 5.58
#